data_AF-A0A1D3L869-F1
#
_entry.id   AF-A0A1D3L869-F1
#
_cell.length_a   1.000
_cell.length_b   1.000
_cell.length_c   1.000
_cell.angle_alpha   90.00
_cell.angle_beta   90.00
_cell.angle_gamma   90.00
#
_symmetry.space_group_name_H-M   'P 1'
#
loop_
_entity.id
_entity.type
_entity.pdbx_description
1 polymer ?
#
loop_
_entity_poly.entity_id
_entity_poly.type
_entity_poly.pdbx_seq_one_letter_code
_entity_poly.pdbx_strand_id
1 'polypeptide(L)'
;MPTFPNDYSEGTSKQASFDLYMDPEETKEAETLMNEAELLLKQHATSTDDYKLYHKFSKDSIAYYKKHGNTLIFKFNHKIKYPDKI
;
A
#
# COMPACT_ATOMS: atom_id res chain seq x y z
N MET A 1 24.77 -32.61 -21.29
CA MET A 1 24.79 -32.42 -19.83
C MET A 1 26.10 -31.75 -19.46
N PRO A 2 26.14 -30.44 -19.17
CA PRO A 2 27.32 -29.85 -18.55
C PRO A 2 27.10 -29.79 -17.03
N THR A 3 27.95 -30.49 -16.29
CA THR A 3 28.09 -30.35 -14.84
C THR A 3 28.88 -29.08 -14.55
N PHE A 4 28.24 -28.11 -13.90
CA PHE A 4 28.93 -26.94 -13.36
C PHE A 4 29.57 -27.30 -12.02
N PRO A 5 30.81 -26.85 -11.71
CA PRO A 5 31.42 -27.07 -10.42
C PRO A 5 30.64 -26.29 -9.34
N ASN A 6 30.19 -27.01 -8.34
CA ASN A 6 29.49 -26.49 -7.17
C ASN A 6 30.51 -25.84 -6.21
N ASP A 7 31.01 -24.66 -6.55
CA ASP A 7 31.87 -23.87 -5.67
C ASP A 7 31.01 -22.89 -4.86
N TYR A 8 30.08 -23.44 -4.06
CA TYR A 8 29.43 -22.66 -3.02
C TYR A 8 30.44 -22.48 -1.89
N SER A 9 31.25 -21.42 -2.01
CA SER A 9 31.84 -20.81 -0.84
C SER A 9 30.67 -20.40 0.08
N GLU A 10 30.53 -21.07 1.23
CA GLU A 10 29.74 -20.56 2.35
C GLU A 10 30.40 -19.26 2.82
N GLY A 11 30.14 -18.19 2.08
CA GLY A 11 30.33 -16.84 2.57
C GLY A 11 29.42 -16.72 3.79
N THR A 12 30.02 -16.63 4.96
CA THR A 12 29.35 -16.22 6.18
C THR A 12 28.81 -14.81 5.97
N SER A 13 27.65 -14.68 5.34
CA SER A 13 26.88 -13.45 5.37
C SER A 13 26.45 -13.32 6.82
N LYS A 14 27.25 -12.62 7.63
CA LYS A 14 26.73 -11.98 8.83
C LYS A 14 25.45 -11.32 8.39
N GLN A 15 24.31 -11.82 8.88
CA GLN A 15 23.03 -11.18 8.68
C GLN A 15 23.16 -9.84 9.39
N ALA A 16 23.58 -8.83 8.63
CA ALA A 16 23.63 -7.47 9.13
C ALA A 16 22.19 -7.18 9.56
N SER A 17 22.00 -6.96 10.86
CA SER A 17 20.70 -6.55 11.37
C SER A 17 20.29 -5.32 10.57
N PHE A 18 19.10 -5.34 9.96
CA PHE A 18 18.57 -4.19 9.21
C PHE A 18 18.66 -2.89 10.04
N ASP A 19 18.57 -3.03 11.36
CA ASP A 19 18.74 -1.98 12.36
C ASP A 19 20.10 -1.25 12.34
N LEU A 20 21.15 -1.82 11.75
CA LEU A 20 22.47 -1.19 11.62
C LEU A 20 22.57 -0.23 10.42
N TYR A 21 21.59 -0.26 9.51
CA TYR A 21 21.67 0.45 8.22
C TYR A 21 20.61 1.54 8.05
N MET A 22 19.57 1.56 8.91
CA MET A 22 18.55 2.61 8.88
C MET A 22 18.88 3.73 9.87
N ASP A 23 18.87 4.97 9.39
CA ASP A 23 18.97 6.14 10.24
C ASP A 23 17.72 6.21 11.15
N PRO A 24 17.87 6.24 12.49
CA PRO A 24 16.73 6.37 13.39
C PRO A 24 15.91 7.63 13.15
N GLU A 25 16.48 8.72 12.63
CA GLU A 25 15.72 9.92 12.28
C GLU A 25 14.89 9.72 11.02
N GLU A 26 15.47 9.13 9.96
CA GLU A 26 14.72 8.77 8.74
C GLU A 26 13.54 7.85 9.06
N THR A 27 13.74 6.91 9.99
CA THR A 27 12.69 6.00 10.46
C THR A 27 11.52 6.74 11.09
N LYS A 28 11.79 7.73 11.96
CA LYS A 28 10.75 8.54 12.61
C LYS A 28 10.00 9.42 11.62
N GLU A 29 10.71 9.99 10.64
CA GLU A 29 10.09 10.79 9.59
C GLU A 29 9.16 9.94 8.72
N ALA A 30 9.62 8.74 8.33
CA ALA A 30 8.82 7.79 7.58
C ALA A 30 7.57 7.36 8.36
N GLU A 31 7.72 7.04 9.65
CA GLU A 31 6.59 6.68 10.53
C GLU A 31 5.57 7.83 10.63
N THR A 32 6.05 9.05 10.82
CA THR A 32 5.17 10.24 10.89
C THR A 32 4.37 10.41 9.61
N LEU A 33 5.05 10.35 8.45
CA LEU A 33 4.42 10.49 7.14
C LEU A 33 3.41 9.36 6.86
N MET A 34 3.72 8.12 7.25
CA MET A 34 2.80 7.00 7.12
C MET A 34 1.56 7.15 8.00
N ASN A 35 1.72 7.63 9.23
CA ASN A 35 0.60 7.89 10.14
C ASN A 35 -0.34 8.98 9.61
N GLU A 36 0.23 10.06 9.06
CA GLU A 36 -0.54 11.12 8.39
C GLU A 36 -1.31 10.58 7.17
N ALA A 37 -0.64 9.77 6.35
CA ALA A 37 -1.26 9.13 5.19
C ALA A 37 -2.41 8.19 5.60
N GLU A 38 -2.23 7.39 6.65
CA GLU A 38 -3.26 6.50 7.17
C GLU A 38 -4.50 7.28 7.65
N LEU A 39 -4.30 8.38 8.37
CA LEU A 39 -5.39 9.24 8.84
C LEU A 39 -6.22 9.79 7.67
N LEU A 40 -5.55 10.31 6.64
CA LEU A 40 -6.20 10.83 5.43
C LEU A 40 -6.96 9.73 4.68
N LEU A 41 -6.37 8.54 4.56
CA LEU A 41 -7.02 7.38 3.94
C LEU A 41 -8.29 6.97 4.71
N LYS A 42 -8.25 6.90 6.04
CA LYS A 42 -9.41 6.59 6.89
C LYS A 42 -10.53 7.62 6.71
N GLN A 43 -10.20 8.91 6.67
CA GLN A 43 -11.18 9.98 6.45
C GLN A 43 -11.86 9.83 5.08
N HIS A 44 -11.11 9.54 4.02
CA HIS A 44 -11.66 9.40 2.67
C HIS A 44 -12.36 8.05 2.42
N ALA A 45 -11.97 7.00 3.13
CA ALA A 45 -12.63 5.70 3.09
C ALA A 45 -14.02 5.75 3.73
N THR A 46 -14.17 6.42 4.87
CA THR A 46 -15.43 6.48 5.63
C THR A 46 -16.42 7.52 5.11
N SER A 47 -15.96 8.71 4.70
CA SER A 47 -16.84 9.74 4.14
C SER A 47 -17.23 9.43 2.69
N THR A 48 -18.48 9.72 2.33
CA THR A 48 -18.96 9.77 0.94
C THR A 48 -19.19 11.21 0.46
N ASP A 49 -18.85 12.20 1.28
CA ASP A 49 -19.16 13.60 1.01
C ASP A 49 -18.30 14.13 -0.14
N ASP A 50 -18.92 14.94 -1.00
CA ASP A 50 -18.33 15.60 -2.16
C ASP A 50 -17.73 14.67 -3.24
N TYR A 51 -17.86 13.35 -3.08
CA TYR A 51 -17.51 12.38 -4.11
C TYR A 51 -18.60 12.31 -5.18
N LYS A 52 -18.22 12.58 -6.43
CA LYS A 52 -19.07 12.41 -7.60
C LYS A 52 -18.90 11.00 -8.17
N LEU A 53 -19.99 10.43 -8.67
CA LEU A 53 -19.93 9.16 -9.39
C LEU A 53 -19.04 9.33 -10.64
N TYR A 54 -17.99 8.51 -10.74
CA TYR A 54 -17.15 8.44 -11.94
C TYR A 54 -17.69 7.38 -12.89
N HIS A 55 -17.80 6.15 -12.39
CA HIS A 55 -18.19 5.00 -13.20
C HIS A 55 -18.77 3.88 -12.33
N LYS A 56 -19.77 3.18 -12.86
CA LYS A 56 -20.38 2.00 -12.22
C LYS A 56 -20.08 0.76 -13.04
N PHE A 57 -19.09 -0.02 -12.59
CA PHE A 57 -18.72 -1.27 -13.26
C PHE A 57 -19.74 -2.38 -13.03
N SER A 58 -20.32 -2.45 -11.82
CA SER A 58 -21.37 -3.41 -11.48
C SER A 58 -22.23 -2.89 -10.32
N LYS A 59 -23.19 -3.70 -9.84
CA LYS A 59 -23.91 -3.40 -8.58
C LYS A 59 -22.98 -3.42 -7.36
N ASP A 60 -21.90 -4.19 -7.43
CA ASP A 60 -20.97 -4.42 -6.32
C ASP A 60 -19.65 -3.64 -6.48
N SER A 61 -19.44 -2.95 -7.61
CA SER A 61 -18.19 -2.26 -7.93
C SER A 61 -18.47 -0.86 -8.49
N ILE A 62 -18.18 0.17 -7.71
CA ILE A 62 -18.47 1.57 -8.08
C ILE A 62 -17.23 2.43 -7.83
N ALA A 63 -16.88 3.25 -8.81
CA ALA A 63 -15.81 4.23 -8.72
C ALA A 63 -16.38 5.65 -8.60
N TYR A 64 -15.74 6.44 -7.74
CA TYR A 64 -16.04 7.82 -7.47
C TYR A 64 -14.79 8.67 -7.60
N TYR A 65 -14.98 9.98 -7.74
CA TYR A 65 -13.90 10.94 -7.72
C TYR A 65 -14.30 12.21 -6.98
N LYS A 66 -13.31 12.90 -6.41
CA LYS A 66 -13.48 14.27 -5.92
C LYS A 66 -12.24 15.09 -6.25
N LYS A 67 -12.44 16.39 -6.39
CA LYS A 67 -11.34 17.34 -6.52
C LYS A 67 -11.09 17.98 -5.15
N HIS A 68 -9.85 17.93 -4.68
CA HIS A 68 -9.40 18.56 -3.44
C HIS A 68 -8.21 19.46 -3.76
N GLY A 69 -8.43 20.77 -3.81
CA GLY A 69 -7.45 21.72 -4.35
C GLY A 69 -7.09 21.40 -5.80
N ASN A 70 -5.80 21.19 -6.06
CA ASN A 70 -5.27 20.79 -7.38
C ASN A 70 -5.19 19.27 -7.58
N THR A 71 -5.59 18.48 -6.59
CA THR A 71 -5.50 17.02 -6.62
C THR A 71 -6.85 16.39 -6.94
N LEU A 72 -6.83 15.35 -7.77
CA LEU A 72 -7.98 14.49 -8.05
C LEU A 72 -7.85 13.22 -7.23
N ILE A 73 -8.84 12.92 -6.40
CA ILE A 73 -8.86 11.75 -5.52
C ILE A 73 -9.89 10.76 -6.07
N PHE A 74 -9.46 9.53 -6.31
CA PHE A 74 -10.32 8.44 -6.74
C PHE A 74 -10.64 7.52 -5.57
N LYS A 75 -11.88 7.02 -5.54
CA LYS A 75 -12.35 6.05 -4.55
C LYS A 75 -13.02 4.89 -5.27
N PHE A 76 -12.63 3.67 -4.92
CA PHE A 76 -13.21 2.46 -5.49
C PHE A 76 -13.83 1.62 -4.38
N ASN A 77 -15.15 1.45 -4.44
CA ASN A 77 -15.89 0.62 -3.50
C ASN A 77 -16.22 -0.70 -4.19
N HIS A 78 -15.71 -1.81 -3.62
CA HIS A 78 -15.98 -3.15 -4.10
C HIS A 78 -16.53 -4.05 -2.99
N LYS A 79 -17.65 -4.72 -3.24
CA LYS A 79 -18.21 -5.74 -2.35
C LYS A 79 -17.77 -7.13 -2.81
N ILE A 80 -16.89 -7.75 -2.03
CA ILE A 80 -16.52 -9.15 -2.21
C ILE A 80 -17.67 -10.02 -1.69
N LYS A 81 -18.13 -10.97 -2.51
CA LYS A 81 -19.15 -11.95 -2.12
C LYS A 81 -18.44 -13.17 -1.52
N TYR A 82 -18.99 -13.70 -0.42
CA TYR A 82 -18.45 -14.87 0.27
C TYR A 82 -16.99 -14.69 0.72
N PRO A 83 -16.71 -13.72 1.60
CA PRO A 83 -15.34 -13.43 2.05
C PRO A 83 -14.67 -14.64 2.74
N ASP A 84 -15.45 -15.55 3.31
CA ASP A 84 -14.97 -16.72 4.07
C ASP A 84 -14.60 -17.92 3.19
N LYS A 85 -14.65 -17.79 1.85
CA LYS A 85 -14.32 -18.86 0.89
C LYS A 85 -12.98 -18.66 0.19
N ILE A 86 -12.15 -17.75 0.70
CA ILE A 86 -10.80 -17.43 0.17
C ILE A 86 -9.77 -18.35 0.83
#